data_AF-A0A941NH03-F1
#
_entry.id   AF-A0A941NH03-F1
#
_cell.length_a   1.000
_cell.length_b   1.000
_cell.length_c   1.000
_cell.angle_alpha   90.00
_cell.angle_beta   90.00
_cell.angle_gamma   90.00
#
_symmetry.space_group_name_H-M   'P 1'
#
loop_
_entity.id
_entity.type
_entity.pdbx_description
1 polymer ?
#
loop_
_entity_poly.entity_id
_entity_poly.type
_entity_poly.pdbx_seq_one_letter_code
_entity_poly.pdbx_strand_id
1 'polypeptide(L)'
;SPPMDDVVRLIEQFGLLAVFFTVLLDEGGLPIPASPLLAVAGALTARGELDLGALIGAAVAGSVIADNGWYWLGRAQGRRVLGFLCKLSLSPDSCVRDTETLFVRVGPSALLFAKFIPALGNVTIALAGITRVPFAMFLPLEIAGATIYLGTPILLGRIFHNAVSELLDTLERLGVIGVGLLAVALVFYLFIRWWQRMLFIRQLRMDRITVDELVALLDNEKKPLVLDVRSRAARAEGIIPGAIPAHPTEMHPTLAHHDRDAEIVVYCACPNEATAAVAAKHLKAAGFKKIRPLLGGVEAWAMAGHKLVIVEDGQIDAAA
;
A
#
# COMPACT_ATOMS: atom_id res chain seq x y z
N SER A 1 28.62 33.77 -17.61
CA SER A 1 28.27 32.55 -16.84
C SER A 1 27.81 33.01 -15.48
N PRO A 2 26.62 32.62 -14.98
CA PRO A 2 26.33 32.87 -13.58
C PRO A 2 27.40 32.14 -12.76
N PRO A 3 27.97 32.76 -11.72
CA PRO A 3 29.15 32.25 -11.05
C PRO A 3 28.77 31.01 -10.26
N MET A 4 29.61 29.97 -10.25
CA MET A 4 29.40 28.77 -9.43
C MET A 4 29.18 29.13 -7.95
N ASP A 5 29.71 30.27 -7.51
CA ASP A 5 29.54 30.85 -6.17
C ASP A 5 28.07 31.10 -5.79
N ASP A 6 27.21 31.48 -6.74
CA ASP A 6 25.78 31.70 -6.46
C ASP A 6 25.05 30.38 -6.22
N VAL A 7 25.45 29.32 -6.92
CA VAL A 7 24.87 27.98 -6.77
C VAL A 7 25.32 27.39 -5.43
N VAL A 8 26.60 27.52 -5.08
CA VAL A 8 27.13 27.05 -3.79
C VAL A 8 26.46 27.77 -2.62
N ARG A 9 26.33 29.11 -2.68
CA ARG A 9 25.62 29.88 -1.65
C ARG A 9 24.16 29.50 -1.51
N LEU A 10 23.49 29.19 -2.63
CA LEU A 10 22.09 28.77 -2.61
C LEU A 10 21.94 27.39 -1.94
N ILE A 11 22.81 26.44 -2.29
CA ILE A 11 22.85 25.10 -1.68
C ILE A 11 23.18 25.20 -0.18
N GLU A 12 24.18 26.02 0.19
CA GLU A 12 24.52 26.29 1.59
C GLU A 12 23.32 26.87 2.34
N GLN A 13 22.65 27.87 1.77
CA GLN A 13 21.50 28.52 2.39
C GLN A 13 20.31 27.57 2.54
N PHE A 14 20.00 26.76 1.53
CA PHE A 14 18.95 25.75 1.63
C PHE A 14 19.30 24.65 2.63
N GLY A 15 20.56 24.22 2.71
CA GLY A 15 21.04 23.24 3.68
C GLY A 15 20.91 23.74 5.13
N LEU A 16 21.34 24.98 5.39
CA LEU A 16 21.22 25.63 6.70
C LEU A 16 19.76 25.85 7.10
N LEU A 17 18.90 26.29 6.17
CA LEU A 17 17.47 26.45 6.42
C LEU A 17 16.79 25.10 6.70
N ALA A 18 17.14 24.05 5.97
CA ALA A 18 16.60 22.71 6.20
C ALA A 18 16.96 22.20 7.61
N VAL A 19 18.20 22.41 8.05
CA VAL A 19 18.64 22.06 9.42
C VAL A 19 17.88 22.89 10.46
N PHE A 20 17.79 24.21 10.26
CA PHE A 20 17.06 25.11 11.16
C PHE A 20 15.61 24.65 11.38
N PHE A 21 14.86 24.43 10.29
CA PHE A 21 13.45 24.03 10.39
C PHE A 21 13.29 22.62 10.93
N THR A 22 14.20 21.69 10.60
CA THR A 22 14.13 20.33 11.13
C THR A 22 14.31 20.32 12.63
N VAL A 23 15.33 21.02 13.16
CA VAL A 23 15.55 21.12 14.60
C VAL A 23 14.40 21.86 15.29
N LEU A 24 13.93 22.96 14.70
CA LEU A 24 12.79 23.73 15.23
C LEU A 24 11.53 22.85 15.35
N LEU A 25 11.25 22.00 14.37
CA LEU A 25 10.09 21.11 14.38
C LEU A 25 10.27 19.94 15.34
N ASP A 26 11.46 19.31 15.35
CA ASP A 26 11.79 18.21 16.26
C ASP A 26 11.67 18.64 17.73
N GLU A 27 12.39 19.69 18.12
CA GLU A 27 12.33 20.23 19.49
C GLU A 27 10.99 20.93 19.78
N GLY A 28 10.30 21.41 18.74
CA GLY A 28 8.93 21.89 18.82
C GLY A 28 7.89 20.82 19.18
N GLY A 29 8.27 19.54 19.18
CA GLY A 29 7.45 18.40 19.61
C GLY A 29 6.91 17.53 18.47
N LEU A 30 7.35 17.75 17.22
CA LEU A 30 7.08 16.80 16.15
C LEU A 30 8.08 15.63 16.24
N PRO A 31 7.66 14.38 16.04
CA PRO A 31 8.55 13.22 16.12
C PRO A 31 9.40 13.09 14.83
N ILE A 32 10.27 14.06 14.56
CA ILE A 32 11.15 14.08 13.39
C ILE A 32 12.58 13.87 13.89
N PRO A 33 13.25 12.72 13.63
CA PRO A 33 14.59 12.51 14.14
C PRO A 33 15.59 13.48 13.49
N ALA A 34 15.98 14.55 14.18
CA ALA A 34 16.94 15.54 13.64
C ALA A 34 18.39 15.02 13.68
N SER A 35 18.72 14.10 14.58
CA SER A 35 20.09 13.63 14.79
C SER A 35 20.78 13.00 13.55
N PRO A 36 20.11 12.19 12.69
CA PRO A 36 20.74 11.68 11.47
C PRO A 36 21.00 12.80 10.45
N LEU A 37 20.07 13.74 10.31
CA LEU A 37 20.25 14.89 9.42
C LEU A 37 21.44 15.74 9.85
N LEU A 38 21.58 16.01 11.15
CA LEU A 38 22.71 16.76 11.71
C LEU A 38 24.06 16.05 11.50
N ALA A 39 24.09 14.72 11.61
CA ALA A 39 25.28 13.93 11.30
C ALA A 39 25.66 14.02 9.81
N VAL A 40 24.68 13.91 8.91
CA VAL A 40 24.90 14.08 7.47
C VAL A 40 25.38 15.49 7.13
N ALA A 41 24.71 16.52 7.65
CA ALA A 41 25.12 17.91 7.46
C ALA A 41 26.53 18.16 8.01
N GLY A 42 26.87 17.55 9.16
CA GLY A 42 28.21 17.58 9.73
C GLY A 42 29.27 16.98 8.79
N ALA A 43 28.97 15.85 8.14
CA ALA A 43 29.87 15.24 7.15
C ALA A 43 30.13 16.16 5.94
N LEU A 44 29.11 16.92 5.49
CA LEU A 44 29.26 17.91 4.41
C LEU A 44 30.18 19.07 4.79
N THR A 45 30.20 19.48 6.07
CA THR A 45 31.17 20.48 6.53
C THR A 45 32.62 20.01 6.36
N ALA A 46 32.89 18.70 6.47
CA ALA A 46 34.23 18.15 6.30
C ALA A 46 34.73 18.30 4.85
N ARG A 47 33.81 18.34 3.89
CA ARG A 47 34.08 18.54 2.45
C ARG A 47 34.21 20.01 2.05
N GLY A 48 33.97 20.93 3.00
CA GLY A 48 33.97 22.37 2.73
C GLY A 48 32.71 22.87 2.03
N GLU A 49 31.65 22.05 1.97
CA GLU A 49 30.38 22.40 1.32
C GLU A 49 29.42 23.18 2.24
N LEU A 50 29.68 23.19 3.56
CA LEU A 50 28.93 23.93 4.57
C LEU A 50 29.89 24.50 5.61
N ASP A 51 29.67 25.74 6.03
CA ASP A 51 30.38 26.32 7.17
C ASP A 51 29.92 25.68 8.49
N LEU A 52 30.88 25.21 9.29
CA LEU A 52 30.60 24.54 10.57
C LEU A 52 29.94 25.48 11.58
N GLY A 53 30.38 26.74 11.63
CA GLY A 53 29.84 27.74 12.54
C GLY A 53 28.39 28.09 12.20
N ALA A 54 28.11 28.32 10.91
CA ALA A 54 26.77 28.58 10.40
C ALA A 54 25.83 27.39 10.62
N LEU A 55 26.32 26.16 10.45
CA LEU A 55 25.54 24.95 10.69
C LEU A 55 25.15 24.80 12.17
N ILE A 56 26.11 24.91 13.09
CA ILE A 56 25.85 24.87 14.53
C ILE A 56 24.93 26.03 14.92
N GLY A 57 25.19 27.22 14.39
CA GLY A 57 24.37 28.41 14.64
C GLY A 57 22.92 28.24 14.19
N ALA A 58 22.69 27.68 13.00
CA ALA A 58 21.35 27.40 12.48
C ALA A 58 20.62 26.35 13.34
N ALA A 59 21.30 25.26 13.71
CA ALA A 59 20.73 24.23 14.57
C ALA A 59 20.35 24.80 15.97
N VAL A 60 21.29 25.50 16.61
CA VAL A 60 21.07 26.12 17.93
C VAL A 60 19.97 27.19 17.87
N ALA A 61 19.90 27.99 16.80
CA ALA A 61 18.83 28.98 16.64
C ALA A 61 17.44 28.32 16.58
N GLY A 62 17.30 27.22 15.83
CA GLY A 62 16.04 26.46 15.75
C GLY A 62 15.63 25.92 17.13
N SER A 63 16.59 25.31 17.83
CA SER A 63 16.42 24.78 19.19
C SER A 63 16.01 25.84 20.21
N VAL A 64 16.76 26.95 20.26
CA VAL A 64 16.49 28.05 21.19
C VAL A 64 15.09 28.63 20.93
N ILE A 65 14.66 28.78 19.68
CA ILE A 65 13.31 29.29 19.37
C ILE A 65 12.22 28.33 19.88
N ALA A 66 12.37 27.02 19.66
CA ALA A 66 11.44 26.00 20.16
C ALA A 66 11.35 26.04 21.70
N ASP A 67 12.50 26.05 22.37
CA ASP A 67 12.58 25.97 23.83
C ASP A 67 12.16 27.26 24.53
N ASN A 68 12.36 28.41 23.89
CA ASN A 68 11.74 29.66 24.34
C ASN A 68 10.21 29.54 24.34
N GLY A 69 9.63 28.90 23.32
CA GLY A 69 8.21 28.58 23.27
C GLY A 69 7.77 27.76 24.48
N TRP A 70 8.48 26.67 24.78
CA TRP A 70 8.19 25.80 25.93
C TRP A 70 8.37 26.51 27.28
N TYR A 71 9.42 27.30 27.45
CA TYR A 71 9.68 28.07 28.68
C TYR A 71 8.56 29.07 28.97
N TRP A 72 8.16 29.88 27.97
CA TRP A 72 7.10 30.86 28.15
C TRP A 72 5.73 30.21 28.33
N LEU A 73 5.46 29.13 27.61
CA LEU A 73 4.22 28.36 27.75
C LEU A 73 4.13 27.75 29.15
N GLY A 74 5.22 27.18 29.67
CA GLY A 74 5.32 26.68 31.04
C GLY A 74 5.13 27.79 32.09
N ARG A 75 5.73 28.96 31.88
CA ARG A 75 5.62 30.12 32.78
C ARG A 75 4.21 30.71 32.84
N ALA A 76 3.50 30.74 31.72
CA ALA A 76 2.15 31.31 31.62
C ALA A 76 1.05 30.30 32.00
N GLN A 77 1.18 29.02 31.63
CA GLN A 77 0.09 28.03 31.70
C GLN A 77 0.52 26.68 32.31
N GLY A 78 1.46 26.68 33.26
CA GLY A 78 2.10 25.48 33.81
C GLY A 78 1.22 24.27 34.09
N ARG A 79 0.01 24.46 34.65
CA ARG A 79 -0.95 23.37 34.92
C ARG A 79 -1.54 22.70 33.67
N ARG A 80 -1.74 23.45 32.57
CA ARG A 80 -2.25 22.90 31.30
C ARG A 80 -1.14 22.21 30.49
N VAL A 81 0.08 22.75 30.54
CA VAL A 81 1.25 22.21 29.83
C VAL A 81 1.64 20.85 30.41
N LEU A 82 1.69 20.72 31.75
CA LEU A 82 1.89 19.42 32.39
C LEU A 82 0.84 18.40 31.93
N GLY A 83 -0.44 18.78 31.93
CA GLY A 83 -1.53 17.89 31.50
C GLY A 83 -1.44 17.44 30.03
N PHE A 84 -0.84 18.24 29.15
CA PHE A 84 -0.62 17.89 27.74
C PHE A 84 0.62 17.00 27.57
N LEU A 85 1.76 17.38 28.17
CA LEU A 85 3.01 16.62 28.10
C LEU A 85 2.86 15.24 28.77
N CYS A 86 2.13 15.15 29.88
CA CYS A 86 1.84 13.88 30.56
C CYS A 86 0.91 12.95 29.76
N LYS A 87 0.07 13.48 28.87
CA LYS A 87 -0.78 12.66 27.98
C LYS A 87 -0.02 12.07 26.80
N LEU A 88 1.08 12.71 26.40
CA LEU A 88 1.95 12.25 25.32
C LEU A 88 2.99 11.22 25.82
N SER A 89 3.31 11.24 27.12
CA SER A 89 4.22 10.30 27.76
C SER A 89 3.51 9.00 28.17
N LEU A 90 4.13 7.85 27.91
CA LEU A 90 3.58 6.51 28.20
C LEU A 90 3.33 6.25 29.71
N SER A 91 3.86 7.09 30.62
CA SER A 91 3.66 6.96 32.07
C SER A 91 3.53 8.35 32.72
N PRO A 92 2.30 8.86 32.91
CA PRO A 92 2.02 10.24 33.32
C PRO A 92 2.58 10.64 34.70
N ASP A 93 2.57 9.72 35.68
CA ASP A 93 2.86 10.04 37.08
C ASP A 93 4.36 9.98 37.44
N SER A 94 5.14 9.14 36.76
CA SER A 94 6.61 9.08 36.94
C SER A 94 7.31 10.24 36.22
N CYS A 95 6.81 10.63 35.05
CA CYS A 95 7.38 11.72 34.25
C CYS A 95 7.44 13.05 35.03
N VAL A 96 6.41 13.40 35.81
CA VAL A 96 6.41 14.63 36.60
C VAL A 96 7.27 14.50 37.86
N ARG A 97 7.11 13.43 38.64
CA ARG A 97 7.84 13.25 39.91
C ARG A 97 9.34 13.10 39.70
N ASP A 98 9.78 12.35 38.70
CA ASP A 98 11.21 12.12 38.47
C ASP A 98 11.90 13.37 37.93
N THR A 99 11.22 14.13 37.06
CA THR A 99 11.77 15.39 36.52
C THR A 99 11.75 16.51 37.55
N GLU A 100 10.70 16.61 38.37
CA GLU A 100 10.63 17.57 39.48
C GLU A 100 11.68 17.27 40.54
N THR A 101 11.86 16.00 40.93
CA THR A 101 12.89 15.63 41.92
C THR A 101 14.31 15.84 41.40
N LEU A 102 14.57 15.58 40.11
CA LEU A 102 15.86 15.88 39.48
C LEU A 102 16.11 17.39 39.43
N PHE A 103 15.12 18.18 39.01
CA PHE A 103 15.25 19.64 38.91
C PHE A 103 15.42 20.29 40.28
N VAL A 104 14.71 19.81 41.31
CA VAL A 104 14.86 20.27 42.70
C VAL A 104 16.23 19.90 43.28
N ARG A 105 16.78 18.73 42.91
CA ARG A 105 18.08 18.25 43.42
C ARG A 105 19.29 18.86 42.69
N VAL A 106 19.22 19.02 41.37
CA VAL A 106 20.33 19.45 40.50
C VAL A 106 20.26 20.96 40.22
N GLY A 107 19.06 21.55 40.25
CA GLY A 107 18.83 22.96 39.96
C GLY A 107 18.87 23.27 38.46
N PRO A 108 18.98 24.56 38.08
CA PRO A 108 18.95 25.00 36.68
C PRO A 108 20.07 24.42 35.80
N SER A 109 21.17 23.91 36.39
CA SER A 109 22.24 23.24 35.65
C SER A 109 21.80 21.94 34.98
N ALA A 110 20.66 21.35 35.40
CA ALA A 110 20.04 20.21 34.72
C ALA A 110 19.72 20.51 33.24
N LEU A 111 19.48 21.78 32.89
CA LEU A 111 19.21 22.22 31.52
C LEU A 111 20.35 21.87 30.53
N LEU A 112 21.59 21.81 31.02
CA LEU A 112 22.75 21.48 30.18
C LEU A 112 22.74 20.03 29.68
N PHE A 113 22.16 19.11 30.45
CA PHE A 113 22.23 17.68 30.18
C PHE A 113 20.86 17.04 29.91
N ALA A 114 19.76 17.74 30.20
CA ALA A 114 18.40 17.21 30.06
C ALA A 114 18.06 16.74 28.65
N LYS A 115 18.59 17.40 27.61
CA LYS A 115 18.36 17.04 26.19
C LYS A 115 18.91 15.67 25.79
N PHE A 116 19.89 15.14 26.52
CA PHE A 116 20.45 13.80 26.25
C PHE A 116 19.54 12.66 26.73
N ILE A 117 18.56 12.96 27.56
CA ILE A 117 17.64 11.95 28.10
C ILE A 117 16.31 12.09 27.35
N PRO A 118 15.92 11.08 26.54
CA PRO A 118 14.64 11.09 25.85
C PRO A 118 13.49 11.34 26.83
N ALA A 119 12.53 12.17 26.41
CA ALA A 119 11.39 12.64 27.21
C ALA A 119 11.67 13.63 28.36
N LEU A 120 12.94 13.89 28.73
CA LEU A 120 13.26 14.88 29.77
C LEU A 120 13.58 16.27 29.23
N GLY A 121 14.08 16.40 28.00
CA GLY A 121 14.47 17.68 27.40
C GLY A 121 13.37 18.74 27.49
N ASN A 122 12.32 18.62 26.66
CA ASN A 122 11.23 19.60 26.59
C ASN A 122 10.49 19.78 27.92
N VAL A 123 10.39 18.70 28.72
CA VAL A 123 9.74 18.74 30.05
C VAL A 123 10.54 19.61 31.03
N THR A 124 11.87 19.50 31.03
CA THR A 124 12.75 20.29 31.90
C THR A 124 12.72 21.76 31.53
N ILE A 125 12.65 22.08 30.22
CA ILE A 125 12.48 23.46 29.73
C ILE A 125 11.14 24.05 30.19
N ALA A 126 10.05 23.30 30.00
CA ALA A 126 8.73 23.72 30.47
C ALA A 126 8.72 23.90 32.00
N LEU A 127 9.37 23.00 32.75
CA LEU A 127 9.48 23.06 34.20
C LEU A 127 10.30 24.27 34.67
N ALA A 128 11.36 24.66 33.97
CA ALA A 128 12.10 25.89 34.24
C ALA A 128 11.21 27.13 34.10
N GLY A 129 10.28 27.13 33.15
CA GLY A 129 9.23 28.14 33.01
C GLY A 129 8.26 28.13 34.19
N ILE A 130 7.75 26.95 34.56
CA ILE A 130 6.78 26.74 35.66
C ILE A 130 7.35 27.19 37.00
N THR A 131 8.60 26.83 37.28
CA THR A 131 9.34 27.19 38.49
C THR A 131 9.86 28.63 38.47
N ARG A 132 9.62 29.37 37.37
CA ARG A 132 9.97 30.78 37.18
C ARG A 132 11.46 31.06 37.31
N VAL A 133 12.32 30.17 36.80
CA VAL A 133 13.74 30.46 36.64
C VAL A 133 13.91 31.77 35.87
N PRO A 134 14.74 32.72 36.32
CA PRO A 134 14.92 33.98 35.61
C PRO A 134 15.47 33.74 34.20
N PHE A 135 14.89 34.43 33.21
CA PHE A 135 15.23 34.22 31.79
C PHE A 135 16.72 34.45 31.50
N ALA A 136 17.34 35.41 32.19
CA ALA A 136 18.77 35.71 32.09
C ALA A 136 19.69 34.56 32.56
N MET A 137 19.18 33.65 33.40
CA MET A 137 19.90 32.44 33.81
C MET A 137 19.56 31.27 32.87
N PHE A 138 18.30 31.17 32.46
CA PHE A 138 17.81 30.11 31.56
C PHE A 138 18.50 30.15 30.19
N LEU A 139 18.47 31.30 29.51
CA LEU A 139 18.92 31.41 28.12
C LEU A 139 20.39 30.99 27.88
N PRO A 140 21.40 31.42 28.66
CA PRO A 140 22.77 31.00 28.44
C PRO A 140 22.99 29.51 28.74
N LEU A 141 22.31 28.94 29.73
CA LEU A 141 22.37 27.51 30.03
C LEU A 141 21.75 26.68 28.90
N GLU A 142 20.62 27.15 28.36
CA GLU A 142 19.96 26.50 27.25
C GLU A 142 20.80 26.56 25.97
N ILE A 143 21.36 27.73 25.61
CA ILE A 143 22.26 27.85 24.46
C ILE A 143 23.47 26.91 24.60
N ALA A 144 24.07 26.85 25.78
CA ALA A 144 25.20 25.96 26.04
C ALA A 144 24.79 24.48 25.92
N GLY A 145 23.65 24.10 26.50
CA GLY A 145 23.09 22.75 26.41
C GLY A 145 22.76 22.34 24.97
N ALA A 146 22.06 23.19 24.23
CA ALA A 146 21.73 23.01 22.81
C ALA A 146 23.00 22.89 21.96
N THR A 147 24.00 23.74 22.20
CA THR A 147 25.28 23.67 21.46
C THR A 147 25.99 22.34 21.69
N ILE A 148 26.03 21.85 22.92
CA ILE A 148 26.63 20.56 23.24
C ILE A 148 25.82 19.42 22.60
N TYR A 149 24.50 19.43 22.78
CA TYR A 149 23.60 18.39 22.28
C TYR A 149 23.60 18.29 20.75
N LEU A 150 23.38 19.40 20.04
CA LEU A 150 23.30 19.45 18.57
C LEU A 150 24.68 19.43 17.92
N GLY A 151 25.68 20.01 18.58
CA GLY A 151 27.07 19.96 18.13
C GLY A 151 27.65 18.55 18.14
N THR A 152 27.21 17.68 19.06
CA THR A 152 27.69 16.29 19.14
C THR A 152 27.48 15.50 17.84
N PRO A 153 26.25 15.34 17.30
CA PRO A 153 26.05 14.63 16.03
C PRO A 153 26.70 15.35 14.84
N ILE A 154 26.73 16.69 14.81
CA ILE A 154 27.42 17.46 13.76
C ILE A 154 28.92 17.13 13.74
N LEU A 155 29.58 17.19 14.90
CA LEU A 155 31.01 16.92 15.02
C LEU A 155 31.32 15.44 14.75
N LEU A 156 30.48 14.51 15.23
CA LEU A 156 30.62 13.10 14.90
C LEU A 156 30.50 12.88 13.39
N GLY A 157 29.52 13.49 12.74
CA GLY A 157 29.38 13.48 11.28
C GLY A 157 30.61 14.00 10.55
N ARG A 158 31.19 15.10 11.03
CA ARG A 158 32.41 15.70 10.47
C ARG A 158 33.63 14.78 10.63
N ILE A 159 33.82 14.19 11.82
CA ILE A 159 34.95 13.29 12.13
C ILE A 159 34.82 11.98 11.35
N PHE A 160 33.63 11.39 11.33
CA PHE A 160 33.33 10.12 10.67
C PHE A 160 32.74 10.29 9.27
N HIS A 161 33.07 11.40 8.58
CA HIS A 161 32.45 11.74 7.30
C HIS A 161 32.59 10.62 6.25
N ASN A 162 33.68 9.86 6.27
CA ASN A 162 33.90 8.71 5.38
C ASN A 162 32.84 7.60 5.58
N ALA A 163 32.56 7.23 6.84
CA ALA A 163 31.56 6.21 7.15
C ALA A 163 30.14 6.71 6.88
N VAL A 164 29.86 7.99 7.15
CA VAL A 164 28.57 8.61 6.83
C VAL A 164 28.36 8.66 5.32
N SER A 165 29.39 9.01 4.55
CA SER A 165 29.29 9.01 3.08
C SER A 165 29.15 7.61 2.50
N GLU A 166 29.85 6.62 3.05
CA GLU A 166 29.67 5.23 2.63
C GLU A 166 28.27 4.72 2.94
N LEU A 167 27.70 5.09 4.10
CA LEU A 167 26.32 4.77 4.45
C LEU A 167 25.32 5.46 3.50
N LEU A 168 25.53 6.72 3.16
CA LEU A 168 24.68 7.45 2.20
C LEU A 168 24.75 6.83 0.80
N ASP A 169 25.95 6.57 0.28
CA ASP A 169 26.15 5.89 -1.00
C ASP A 169 25.52 4.50 -1.01
N THR A 170 25.58 3.79 0.12
CA THR A 170 24.96 2.47 0.29
C THR A 170 23.43 2.58 0.37
N LEU A 171 22.89 3.59 1.06
CA LEU A 171 21.44 3.84 1.13
C LEU A 171 20.86 4.26 -0.22
N GLU A 172 21.58 5.07 -1.01
CA GLU A 172 21.18 5.42 -2.37
C GLU A 172 21.21 4.19 -3.30
N ARG A 173 22.27 3.37 -3.23
CA ARG A 173 22.38 2.14 -4.01
C ARG A 173 21.31 1.11 -3.62
N LEU A 174 21.09 0.90 -2.32
CA LEU A 174 20.07 -0.03 -1.81
C LEU A 174 18.66 0.50 -2.07
N GLY A 175 18.44 1.81 -2.03
CA GLY A 175 17.16 2.44 -2.36
C GLY A 175 16.77 2.18 -3.82
N VAL A 176 17.69 2.37 -4.76
CA VAL A 176 17.45 2.11 -6.19
C VAL A 176 17.22 0.62 -6.45
N ILE A 177 18.00 -0.27 -5.82
CA ILE A 177 17.82 -1.71 -5.95
C ILE A 177 16.49 -2.15 -5.32
N GLY A 178 16.12 -1.62 -4.15
CA GLY A 178 14.88 -1.93 -3.45
C GLY A 178 13.64 -1.50 -4.24
N VAL A 179 13.65 -0.28 -4.78
CA VAL A 179 12.59 0.22 -5.67
C VAL A 179 12.54 -0.60 -6.96
N GLY A 180 13.70 -0.96 -7.51
CA GLY A 180 13.81 -1.83 -8.68
C GLY A 180 13.20 -3.21 -8.44
N LEU A 181 13.49 -3.84 -7.30
CA LEU A 181 12.94 -5.15 -6.92
C LEU A 181 11.42 -5.08 -6.72
N LEU A 182 10.91 -4.01 -6.08
CA LEU A 182 9.47 -3.81 -5.94
C LEU A 182 8.77 -3.59 -7.28
N ALA A 183 9.39 -2.83 -8.19
CA ALA A 183 8.88 -2.62 -9.53
C ALA A 183 8.88 -3.92 -10.35
N VAL A 184 9.95 -4.71 -10.28
CA VAL A 184 10.05 -6.02 -10.94
C VAL A 184 9.01 -6.99 -10.37
N ALA A 185 8.86 -7.05 -9.04
CA ALA A 185 7.84 -7.89 -8.39
C ALA A 185 6.43 -7.49 -8.82
N LEU A 186 6.14 -6.18 -8.91
CA LEU A 186 4.86 -5.67 -9.39
C LEU A 186 4.62 -6.02 -10.86
N VAL A 187 5.60 -5.80 -11.74
CA VAL A 187 5.49 -6.15 -13.17
C VAL A 187 5.29 -7.65 -13.33
N PHE A 188 6.03 -8.47 -12.60
CA PHE A 188 5.90 -9.92 -12.61
C PHE A 188 4.52 -10.39 -12.12
N TYR A 189 4.02 -9.79 -11.03
CA TYR A 189 2.67 -10.05 -10.53
C TYR A 189 1.59 -9.69 -11.57
N LEU A 190 1.69 -8.50 -12.18
CA LEU A 190 0.77 -8.06 -13.23
C LEU A 190 0.84 -8.97 -14.46
N PHE A 191 2.04 -9.40 -14.85
CA PHE A 191 2.25 -10.33 -15.94
C PHE A 191 1.62 -11.70 -15.66
N ILE A 192 1.83 -12.28 -14.48
CA ILE A 192 1.17 -13.53 -14.07
C ILE A 192 -0.34 -13.38 -14.12
N ARG A 193 -0.88 -12.30 -13.54
CA ARG A 193 -2.32 -12.05 -13.49
C ARG A 193 -2.91 -11.87 -14.89
N TRP A 194 -2.21 -11.15 -15.77
CA TRP A 194 -2.60 -11.00 -17.17
C TRP A 194 -2.53 -12.33 -17.91
N TRP A 195 -1.47 -13.12 -17.70
CA TRP A 195 -1.29 -14.41 -18.37
C TRP A 195 -2.37 -15.41 -17.93
N GLN A 196 -2.64 -15.52 -16.63
CA GLN A 196 -3.74 -16.32 -16.10
C GLN A 196 -5.09 -15.91 -16.72
N ARG A 197 -5.34 -14.60 -16.84
CA ARG A 197 -6.55 -14.07 -17.48
C ARG A 197 -6.62 -14.44 -18.96
N MET A 198 -5.51 -14.37 -19.69
CA MET A 198 -5.49 -14.69 -21.12
C MET A 198 -5.59 -16.20 -21.39
N LEU A 199 -4.98 -17.05 -20.55
CA LEU A 199 -5.18 -18.51 -20.57
C LEU A 199 -6.66 -18.86 -20.35
N PHE A 200 -7.29 -18.24 -19.36
CA PHE A 200 -8.70 -18.41 -19.08
C PHE A 200 -9.58 -18.03 -20.30
N ILE A 201 -9.30 -16.89 -20.94
CA ILE A 201 -10.04 -16.45 -22.14
C ILE A 201 -9.79 -17.37 -23.34
N ARG A 202 -8.57 -17.88 -23.55
CA ARG A 202 -8.26 -18.80 -24.65
C ARG A 202 -8.99 -20.14 -24.53
N GLN A 203 -9.24 -20.64 -23.31
CA GLN A 203 -10.05 -21.85 -23.11
C GLN A 203 -11.53 -21.67 -23.51
N LEU A 204 -12.00 -20.43 -23.56
CA LEU A 204 -13.37 -20.09 -23.97
C LEU A 204 -13.52 -19.88 -25.49
N ARG A 205 -12.42 -19.89 -26.27
CA ARG A 205 -12.48 -20.05 -27.73
C ARG A 205 -12.78 -21.51 -28.04
N MET A 206 -14.05 -21.85 -27.94
CA MET A 206 -14.56 -23.15 -28.35
C MET A 206 -15.14 -23.03 -29.75
N ASP A 207 -14.99 -24.08 -30.56
CA ASP A 207 -15.61 -24.14 -31.87
C ASP A 207 -17.13 -24.02 -31.69
N ARG A 208 -17.70 -22.93 -32.19
CA ARG A 208 -19.13 -22.67 -32.11
C ARG A 208 -19.81 -23.32 -33.30
N ILE A 209 -21.02 -23.81 -33.10
CA ILE A 209 -21.88 -24.31 -34.16
C ILE A 209 -22.96 -23.27 -34.46
N THR A 210 -23.26 -23.06 -35.72
CA THR A 210 -24.36 -22.18 -36.16
C THR A 210 -25.72 -22.90 -36.07
N VAL A 211 -26.82 -22.16 -36.14
CA VAL A 211 -28.17 -22.75 -36.11
C VAL A 211 -28.38 -23.68 -37.30
N ASP A 212 -27.98 -23.27 -38.51
CA ASP A 212 -28.12 -24.07 -39.73
C ASP A 212 -27.34 -25.38 -39.66
N GLU A 213 -26.12 -25.34 -39.13
CA GLU A 213 -25.30 -26.55 -38.92
C GLU A 213 -25.93 -27.48 -37.87
N LEU A 214 -26.50 -26.94 -36.79
CA LEU A 214 -27.19 -27.75 -35.78
C LEU A 214 -28.41 -28.46 -36.38
N VAL A 215 -29.22 -27.76 -37.18
CA VAL A 215 -30.38 -28.33 -37.87
C VAL A 215 -29.95 -29.47 -38.78
N ALA A 216 -28.92 -29.25 -39.60
CA ALA A 216 -28.38 -30.29 -40.49
C ALA A 216 -27.88 -31.53 -39.72
N LEU A 217 -27.36 -31.37 -38.49
CA LEU A 217 -26.94 -32.48 -37.65
C LEU A 217 -28.10 -33.22 -36.97
N LEU A 218 -29.21 -32.55 -36.68
CA LEU A 218 -30.39 -33.18 -36.07
C LEU A 218 -31.09 -34.16 -37.02
N ASP A 219 -30.90 -33.98 -38.33
CA ASP A 219 -31.44 -34.85 -39.38
C ASP A 219 -30.53 -36.05 -39.73
N ASN A 220 -29.30 -36.10 -39.20
CA ASN A 220 -28.38 -37.22 -39.42
C ASN A 220 -28.67 -38.43 -38.51
N GLU A 221 -28.21 -39.62 -38.93
CA GLU A 221 -28.35 -40.86 -38.15
C GLU A 221 -27.66 -40.79 -36.77
N LYS A 222 -26.55 -40.05 -36.66
CA LYS A 222 -25.84 -39.79 -35.40
C LYS A 222 -26.17 -38.40 -34.89
N LYS A 223 -27.33 -38.26 -34.23
CA LYS A 223 -27.80 -36.98 -33.69
C LYS A 223 -26.88 -36.47 -32.58
N PRO A 224 -26.56 -35.16 -32.56
CA PRO A 224 -25.80 -34.58 -31.47
C PRO A 224 -26.65 -34.53 -30.19
N LEU A 225 -25.97 -34.59 -29.05
CA LEU A 225 -26.61 -34.36 -27.76
C LEU A 225 -26.77 -32.87 -27.54
N VAL A 226 -28.00 -32.37 -27.49
CA VAL A 226 -28.26 -30.94 -27.27
C VAL A 226 -28.55 -30.70 -25.79
N LEU A 227 -27.79 -29.83 -25.14
CA LEU A 227 -27.92 -29.49 -23.73
C LEU A 227 -28.38 -28.05 -23.53
N ASP A 228 -29.50 -27.87 -22.82
CA ASP A 228 -29.99 -26.57 -22.39
C ASP A 228 -29.44 -26.25 -20.99
N VAL A 229 -28.51 -25.29 -20.90
CA VAL A 229 -27.91 -24.86 -19.63
C VAL A 229 -28.50 -23.55 -19.09
N ARG A 230 -29.68 -23.14 -19.57
CA ARG A 230 -30.43 -22.00 -19.02
C ARG A 230 -31.02 -22.32 -17.65
N SER A 231 -31.47 -21.31 -16.93
CA SER A 231 -32.19 -21.49 -15.67
C SER A 231 -33.52 -22.23 -15.89
N ARG A 232 -34.03 -22.91 -14.85
CA ARG A 232 -35.34 -23.59 -14.92
C ARG A 232 -36.47 -22.66 -15.38
N ALA A 233 -36.45 -21.40 -14.91
CA ALA A 233 -37.44 -20.40 -15.30
C ALA A 233 -37.40 -20.10 -16.82
N ALA A 234 -36.21 -19.95 -17.41
CA ALA A 234 -36.07 -19.69 -18.84
C ALA A 234 -36.43 -20.88 -19.72
N ARG A 235 -36.40 -22.11 -19.19
CA ARG A 235 -36.84 -23.32 -19.92
C ARG A 235 -38.36 -23.42 -20.01
N ALA A 236 -39.10 -22.80 -19.09
CA ALA A 236 -40.57 -22.77 -19.13
C ALA A 236 -41.11 -22.04 -20.37
N GLU A 237 -40.31 -21.15 -20.96
CA GLU A 237 -40.61 -20.47 -22.23
C GLU A 237 -40.44 -21.38 -23.47
N GLY A 238 -39.97 -22.61 -23.27
CA GLY A 238 -39.72 -23.61 -24.31
C GLY A 238 -38.24 -23.86 -24.55
N ILE A 239 -37.91 -25.05 -25.05
CA ILE A 239 -36.55 -25.51 -25.33
C ILE A 239 -36.40 -25.90 -26.81
N ILE A 240 -35.15 -25.97 -27.29
CA ILE A 240 -34.85 -26.57 -28.60
C ILE A 240 -35.34 -28.03 -28.59
N PRO A 241 -36.08 -28.50 -29.62
CA PRO A 241 -36.59 -29.87 -29.67
C PRO A 241 -35.51 -30.93 -29.41
N GLY A 242 -35.78 -31.84 -28.47
CA GLY A 242 -34.84 -32.92 -28.10
C GLY A 242 -33.68 -32.48 -27.18
N ALA A 243 -33.65 -31.23 -26.72
CA ALA A 243 -32.64 -30.78 -25.78
C ALA A 243 -32.86 -31.34 -24.37
N ILE A 244 -31.77 -31.72 -23.72
CA ILE A 244 -31.76 -32.21 -22.34
C ILE A 244 -31.44 -31.05 -21.40
N PRO A 245 -32.29 -30.77 -20.38
CA PRO A 245 -31.98 -29.79 -19.35
C PRO A 245 -30.72 -30.18 -18.57
N ALA A 246 -29.74 -29.27 -18.43
CA ALA A 246 -28.51 -29.54 -17.67
C ALA A 246 -28.08 -28.34 -16.82
N HIS A 247 -27.45 -28.56 -15.67
CA HIS A 247 -26.89 -27.46 -14.88
C HIS A 247 -25.48 -27.09 -15.39
N PRO A 248 -25.08 -25.81 -15.45
CA PRO A 248 -23.78 -25.41 -16.02
C PRO A 248 -22.54 -25.98 -15.31
N THR A 249 -22.67 -26.37 -14.04
CA THR A 249 -21.54 -26.83 -13.21
C THR A 249 -21.69 -28.25 -12.68
N GLU A 250 -22.88 -28.85 -12.78
CA GLU A 250 -23.14 -30.20 -12.30
C GLU A 250 -23.30 -31.14 -13.50
N MET A 251 -22.54 -32.23 -13.51
CA MET A 251 -22.64 -33.22 -14.57
C MET A 251 -23.97 -33.96 -14.41
N HIS A 252 -24.82 -33.86 -15.43
CA HIS A 252 -26.13 -34.53 -15.42
C HIS A 252 -25.93 -36.06 -15.32
N PRO A 253 -26.63 -36.78 -14.42
CA PRO A 253 -26.52 -38.23 -14.29
C PRO A 253 -26.74 -38.98 -15.63
N THR A 254 -27.61 -38.44 -16.48
CA THR A 254 -27.89 -38.95 -17.83
C THR A 254 -26.64 -38.97 -18.73
N LEU A 255 -25.67 -38.06 -18.52
CA LEU A 255 -24.40 -38.03 -19.27
C LEU A 255 -23.43 -39.16 -18.88
N ALA A 256 -23.68 -39.85 -17.76
CA ALA A 256 -22.78 -40.90 -17.28
C ALA A 256 -22.67 -42.07 -18.28
N HIS A 257 -23.77 -42.41 -18.96
CA HIS A 257 -23.88 -43.56 -19.87
C HIS A 257 -23.59 -43.22 -21.35
N HIS A 258 -23.36 -41.95 -21.68
CA HIS A 258 -23.10 -41.53 -23.06
C HIS A 258 -21.62 -41.67 -23.46
N ASP A 259 -21.39 -42.03 -24.73
CA ASP A 259 -20.07 -42.10 -25.34
C ASP A 259 -19.32 -40.77 -25.22
N ARG A 260 -18.05 -40.81 -24.84
CA ARG A 260 -17.18 -39.63 -24.66
C ARG A 260 -16.77 -39.00 -25.98
N ASP A 261 -16.92 -39.73 -27.09
CA ASP A 261 -16.72 -39.23 -28.45
C ASP A 261 -18.01 -38.70 -29.11
N ALA A 262 -19.15 -38.74 -28.39
CA ALA A 262 -20.40 -38.13 -28.82
C ALA A 262 -20.25 -36.62 -29.01
N GLU A 263 -20.92 -36.09 -30.03
CA GLU A 263 -20.95 -34.66 -30.29
C GLU A 263 -22.00 -33.98 -29.41
N ILE A 264 -21.57 -33.02 -28.60
CA ILE A 264 -22.42 -32.29 -27.67
C ILE A 264 -22.54 -30.83 -28.11
N VAL A 265 -23.78 -30.36 -28.23
CA VAL A 265 -24.11 -28.97 -28.49
C VAL A 265 -24.72 -28.35 -27.25
N VAL A 266 -24.14 -27.26 -26.76
CA VAL A 266 -24.60 -26.59 -25.53
C VAL A 266 -25.11 -25.19 -25.87
N TYR A 267 -26.27 -24.80 -25.35
CA TYR A 267 -26.78 -23.46 -25.56
C TYR A 267 -27.29 -22.81 -24.28
N CYS A 268 -27.22 -21.48 -24.26
CA CYS A 268 -27.75 -20.64 -23.18
C CYS A 268 -28.45 -19.40 -23.77
N ALA A 269 -28.89 -18.48 -22.90
CA ALA A 269 -29.44 -17.17 -23.28
C ALA A 269 -28.53 -16.01 -22.84
N CYS A 270 -27.24 -16.27 -22.58
CA CYS A 270 -26.32 -15.27 -22.03
C CYS A 270 -25.46 -14.62 -23.13
N PRO A 271 -25.06 -13.35 -22.97
CA PRO A 271 -24.18 -12.69 -23.92
C PRO A 271 -22.85 -13.45 -24.06
N ASN A 272 -22.36 -13.56 -25.30
CA ASN A 272 -21.14 -14.29 -25.67
C ASN A 272 -21.10 -15.77 -25.23
N GLU A 273 -22.26 -16.39 -25.03
CA GLU A 273 -22.43 -17.78 -24.59
C GLU A 273 -21.64 -18.16 -23.33
N ALA A 274 -21.42 -17.19 -22.40
CA ALA A 274 -20.55 -17.38 -21.24
C ALA A 274 -20.91 -18.63 -20.41
N THR A 275 -22.20 -18.86 -20.17
CA THR A 275 -22.71 -20.03 -19.43
C THR A 275 -22.51 -21.35 -20.17
N ALA A 276 -22.68 -21.37 -21.50
CA ALA A 276 -22.40 -22.55 -22.31
C ALA A 276 -20.90 -22.88 -22.32
N ALA A 277 -20.04 -21.85 -22.27
CA ALA A 277 -18.59 -22.02 -22.18
C ALA A 277 -18.15 -22.59 -20.82
N VAL A 278 -18.80 -22.19 -19.72
CA VAL A 278 -18.62 -22.83 -18.39
C VAL A 278 -19.03 -24.30 -18.43
N ALA A 279 -20.21 -24.61 -18.96
CA ALA A 279 -20.71 -25.98 -19.07
C ALA A 279 -19.78 -26.87 -19.90
N ALA A 280 -19.31 -26.39 -21.04
CA ALA A 280 -18.37 -27.13 -21.88
C ALA A 280 -17.02 -27.37 -21.20
N LYS A 281 -16.53 -26.46 -20.34
CA LYS A 281 -15.34 -26.71 -19.54
C LYS A 281 -15.53 -27.90 -18.59
N HIS A 282 -16.68 -27.98 -17.93
CA HIS A 282 -17.01 -29.12 -17.06
C HIS A 282 -17.16 -30.42 -17.85
N LEU A 283 -17.78 -30.37 -19.04
CA LEU A 283 -17.89 -31.53 -19.93
C LEU A 283 -16.52 -32.01 -20.45
N LYS A 284 -15.60 -31.10 -20.78
CA LYS A 284 -14.21 -31.45 -21.14
C LYS A 284 -13.48 -32.10 -19.96
N ALA A 285 -13.65 -31.58 -18.75
CA ALA A 285 -13.08 -32.17 -17.54
C ALA A 285 -13.66 -33.57 -17.25
N ALA A 286 -14.90 -33.83 -17.68
CA ALA A 286 -15.57 -35.14 -17.62
C ALA A 286 -15.12 -36.14 -18.70
N GLY A 287 -14.27 -35.70 -19.63
CA GLY A 287 -13.70 -36.53 -20.69
C GLY A 287 -14.40 -36.44 -22.05
N PHE A 288 -15.44 -35.61 -22.22
CA PHE A 288 -16.05 -35.38 -23.53
C PHE A 288 -15.15 -34.54 -24.44
N LYS A 289 -14.99 -34.96 -25.69
CA LYS A 289 -14.01 -34.35 -26.60
C LYS A 289 -14.61 -33.34 -27.57
N LYS A 290 -15.85 -33.56 -28.03
CA LYS A 290 -16.51 -32.76 -29.08
C LYS A 290 -17.65 -31.95 -28.49
N ILE A 291 -17.35 -30.74 -28.02
CA ILE A 291 -18.36 -29.85 -27.41
C ILE A 291 -18.35 -28.50 -28.14
N ARG A 292 -19.51 -28.12 -28.68
CA ARG A 292 -19.67 -26.88 -29.47
C ARG A 292 -20.82 -26.03 -28.92
N PRO A 293 -20.59 -24.77 -28.49
CA PRO A 293 -21.68 -23.88 -28.13
C PRO A 293 -22.50 -23.49 -29.35
N LEU A 294 -23.81 -23.41 -29.21
CA LEU A 294 -24.67 -22.82 -30.23
C LEU A 294 -24.44 -21.30 -30.27
N LEU A 295 -23.93 -20.81 -31.40
CA LEU A 295 -23.67 -19.38 -31.63
C LEU A 295 -24.98 -18.58 -31.50
N GLY A 296 -24.99 -17.58 -30.62
CA GLY A 296 -26.19 -16.77 -30.35
C GLY A 296 -27.30 -17.49 -29.55
N GLY A 297 -27.07 -18.73 -29.12
CA GLY A 297 -27.93 -19.44 -28.18
C GLY A 297 -29.37 -19.65 -28.64
N VAL A 298 -30.30 -19.69 -27.69
CA VAL A 298 -31.73 -19.93 -27.95
C VAL A 298 -32.39 -18.79 -28.75
N GLU A 299 -31.89 -17.56 -28.60
CA GLU A 299 -32.41 -16.40 -29.33
C GLU A 299 -32.11 -16.53 -30.83
N ALA A 300 -30.90 -16.95 -31.19
CA ALA A 300 -30.55 -17.21 -32.59
C ALA A 300 -31.42 -18.32 -33.21
N TRP A 301 -31.74 -19.37 -32.44
CA TRP A 301 -32.64 -20.44 -32.88
C TRP A 301 -34.04 -19.91 -33.20
N ALA A 302 -34.60 -19.07 -32.31
CA ALA A 302 -35.91 -18.46 -32.52
C ALA A 302 -35.92 -17.44 -33.68
N MET A 303 -34.87 -16.62 -33.80
CA MET A 303 -34.73 -15.66 -34.91
C MET A 303 -34.61 -16.33 -36.28
N ALA A 304 -34.01 -17.52 -36.34
CA ALA A 304 -33.96 -18.34 -37.55
C ALA A 304 -35.33 -18.95 -37.93
N GLY A 305 -36.38 -18.72 -37.14
CA GLY A 305 -37.75 -19.15 -37.43
C GLY A 305 -38.08 -20.57 -36.95
N HIS A 306 -37.19 -21.22 -36.19
CA HIS A 306 -37.45 -22.53 -35.62
C HIS A 306 -38.29 -22.44 -34.34
N LYS A 307 -39.21 -23.38 -34.16
CA LYS A 307 -40.09 -23.42 -32.99
C LYS A 307 -39.39 -24.00 -31.78
N LEU A 308 -39.68 -23.45 -30.61
CA LEU A 308 -39.36 -24.05 -29.32
C LEU A 308 -40.50 -24.98 -28.90
N VAL A 309 -40.18 -26.02 -28.15
CA VAL A 309 -41.14 -26.98 -27.60
C VAL A 309 -41.21 -26.78 -26.09
N ILE A 310 -42.42 -26.68 -25.55
CA ILE A 310 -42.65 -26.63 -24.11
C ILE A 310 -42.57 -28.07 -23.60
N VAL A 311 -41.67 -28.34 -22.66
CA VAL A 311 -41.59 -29.63 -21.98
C VAL A 311 -42.34 -29.52 -20.67
N GLU A 312 -43.41 -30.30 -20.51
CA GLU A 312 -44.09 -30.44 -19.22
C GLU A 312 -43.20 -31.22 -18.24
N ASP A 313 -43.18 -30.81 -16.97
CA ASP A 313 -42.25 -31.25 -15.89
C ASP A 313 -42.23 -32.78 -15.63
N GLY A 314 -43.01 -33.60 -16.35
CA GLY A 314 -43.13 -35.07 -16.17
C GLY A 314 -42.43 -35.96 -17.21
N GLN A 315 -41.76 -35.41 -18.24
CA GLN A 315 -41.04 -36.24 -19.25
C GLN A 315 -39.54 -36.40 -19.00
N ILE A 316 -38.99 -35.77 -17.95
CA ILE A 316 -37.55 -35.78 -17.63
C ILE A 316 -37.11 -37.16 -17.06
N ASP A 317 -38.05 -37.94 -16.51
CA ASP A 317 -37.77 -39.24 -15.88
C ASP A 317 -37.98 -40.46 -16.81
N ALA A 318 -38.50 -40.28 -18.03
CA ALA A 318 -38.88 -41.39 -18.91
C ALA A 318 -37.81 -41.80 -19.95
N ALA A 319 -36.64 -41.16 -19.93
CA ALA A 319 -35.47 -41.55 -20.72
C ALA A 319 -34.26 -41.92 -19.83
N ALA A 320 -34.52 -42.29 -18.57
CA ALA A 320 -33.55 -42.81 -17.62
C ALA A 320 -33.37 -44.33 -17.77
#